data_AF-A0A5S6Q3P8-F1
#
_entry.id   AF-A0A5S6Q3P8-F1
#
_cell.length_a   1.000
_cell.length_b   1.000
_cell.length_c   1.000
_cell.angle_alpha   90.00
_cell.angle_beta   90.00
_cell.angle_gamma   90.00
#
_symmetry.space_group_name_H-M   'P 1'
#
loop_
_entity.id
_entity.type
_entity.pdbx_description
1 polymer ?
#
loop_
_entity_poly.entity_id
_entity_poly.type
_entity_poly.pdbx_seq_one_letter_code
_entity_poly.pdbx_strand_id
1 'polypeptide(L)'
;MLAYNQYVLRTCAVGQRYDITELWSSIKLLISKRGTFHEAPGDKGMFQGFTGTMDTVFHVHMLYFCIYEAKRKHVLSRSEAARAAALIDDAIISVPLDMSRTKAEAQRTENVFLDHIRDTYKQLGFVVDIGETLYSTLLIG
;
A
#
# COMPACT_ATOMS: atom_id res chain seq x y z
N MET A 1 -10.25 -15.29 3.36
CA MET A 1 -10.61 -13.94 2.88
C MET A 1 -9.51 -13.01 3.33
N LEU A 2 -8.74 -12.42 2.41
CA LEU A 2 -7.65 -11.49 2.78
C LEU A 2 -8.26 -10.23 3.42
N ALA A 3 -7.61 -9.65 4.41
CA ALA A 3 -8.08 -8.46 5.12
C ALA A 3 -8.41 -7.28 4.17
N TYR A 4 -7.70 -7.22 3.03
CA TYR A 4 -7.95 -6.32 1.91
C TYR A 4 -9.39 -6.40 1.35
N ASN A 5 -9.94 -7.60 1.16
CA ASN A 5 -11.28 -7.77 0.58
C ASN A 5 -12.38 -7.18 1.48
N GLN A 6 -12.23 -7.27 2.81
CA GLN A 6 -13.19 -6.70 3.77
C GLN A 6 -13.13 -5.17 3.83
N TYR A 7 -11.94 -4.58 3.63
CA TYR A 7 -11.75 -3.14 3.59
C TYR A 7 -12.41 -2.50 2.36
N VAL A 8 -12.25 -3.13 1.19
CA VAL A 8 -12.89 -2.70 -0.08
C VAL A 8 -14.41 -2.67 0.06
N LEU A 9 -15.01 -3.68 0.70
CA LEU A 9 -16.46 -3.77 0.91
C LEU A 9 -17.05 -2.64 1.76
N ARG A 10 -16.28 -2.09 2.71
CA ARG A 10 -16.77 -1.02 3.60
C ARG A 10 -16.64 0.38 2.99
N THR A 11 -15.78 0.53 1.98
CA THR A 11 -15.44 1.84 1.40
C THR A 11 -16.11 2.10 0.05
N CYS A 12 -16.61 1.06 -0.64
CA CYS A 12 -17.36 1.20 -1.89
C CYS A 12 -18.87 1.12 -1.65
N ALA A 13 -19.62 2.11 -2.14
CA ALA A 13 -21.09 2.15 -2.16
C ALA A 13 -21.70 1.19 -3.21
N VAL A 14 -21.19 -0.04 -3.31
CA VAL A 14 -21.83 -1.08 -4.12
C VAL A 14 -23.07 -1.54 -3.36
N GLY A 15 -24.23 -1.54 -4.02
CA GLY A 15 -25.49 -1.94 -3.40
C GLY A 15 -25.34 -3.28 -2.69
N GLN A 16 -25.87 -3.39 -1.47
CA GLN A 16 -25.76 -4.54 -0.54
C GLN A 16 -26.21 -5.90 -1.10
N ARG A 17 -26.60 -5.96 -2.39
CA ARG A 17 -27.09 -7.16 -3.08
C ARG A 17 -26.02 -7.93 -3.85
N TYR A 18 -24.79 -7.42 -3.96
CA TYR A 18 -23.71 -8.14 -4.64
C TYR A 18 -22.71 -8.68 -3.61
N ASP A 19 -22.57 -10.01 -3.55
CA ASP A 19 -21.49 -10.65 -2.81
C ASP A 19 -20.23 -10.63 -3.67
N ILE A 20 -19.21 -9.90 -3.23
CA ILE A 20 -17.93 -9.84 -3.93
C ILE A 20 -17.30 -11.24 -4.03
N THR A 21 -17.56 -12.14 -3.07
CA THR A 21 -17.10 -13.53 -3.10
C THR A 21 -17.68 -14.27 -4.31
N GLU A 22 -18.96 -14.02 -4.62
CA GLU A 22 -19.62 -14.56 -5.81
C GLU A 22 -19.01 -13.97 -7.09
N LEU A 23 -18.76 -12.66 -7.11
CA LEU A 23 -18.16 -11.95 -8.24
C LEU A 23 -16.72 -12.40 -8.52
N TRP A 24 -15.92 -12.58 -7.48
CA TRP A 24 -14.54 -13.11 -7.55
C TRP A 24 -14.50 -14.60 -7.87
N SER A 25 -15.46 -15.40 -7.39
CA SER A 25 -15.54 -16.84 -7.71
C SER A 25 -15.82 -17.12 -9.19
N SER A 26 -16.29 -16.10 -9.91
CA SER A 26 -16.71 -16.19 -11.31
C SER A 26 -15.66 -15.67 -12.30
N ILE A 27 -14.51 -15.16 -11.82
CA ILE A 27 -13.48 -14.62 -12.72
C ILE A 27 -12.82 -15.78 -13.48
N LYS A 28 -12.70 -15.64 -14.80
CA LYS A 28 -11.98 -16.56 -15.67
C LYS A 28 -10.85 -15.83 -16.39
N LEU A 29 -9.71 -16.50 -16.50
CA LEU A 29 -8.61 -16.11 -17.36
C LEU A 29 -8.88 -16.61 -18.77
N LEU A 30 -8.75 -15.72 -19.76
CA LEU A 30 -8.98 -16.03 -21.18
C LEU A 30 -7.72 -15.74 -21.98
N ILE A 31 -7.29 -16.72 -22.77
CA ILE A 31 -6.24 -16.54 -23.80
C ILE A 31 -6.89 -16.82 -25.15
N SER A 32 -6.85 -15.81 -26.03
CA SER A 32 -7.20 -15.96 -27.44
C SER A 32 -5.96 -15.74 -28.30
N LYS A 33 -5.56 -16.77 -29.04
CA LYS A 33 -4.43 -16.68 -29.97
C LYS A 33 -4.72 -17.50 -31.22
N ARG A 34 -4.68 -16.83 -32.39
CA ARG A 34 -4.86 -17.45 -33.71
C ARG A 34 -6.14 -18.30 -33.84
N GLY A 35 -7.24 -17.86 -33.22
CA GLY A 35 -8.52 -18.57 -33.26
C GLY A 35 -8.65 -19.72 -32.25
N THR A 36 -7.60 -20.03 -31.48
CA THR A 36 -7.68 -20.93 -30.33
C THR A 36 -8.06 -20.14 -29.08
N PHE A 37 -9.08 -20.62 -28.38
CA PHE A 37 -9.58 -20.06 -27.12
C PHE A 37 -9.33 -21.04 -25.99
N HIS A 38 -8.70 -20.57 -24.93
CA HIS A 38 -8.57 -21.31 -23.67
C HIS A 38 -9.10 -20.46 -22.53
N GLU A 39 -9.87 -21.09 -21.64
CA GLU A 39 -10.32 -20.50 -20.39
C GLU A 39 -9.83 -21.31 -19.19
N ALA A 40 -9.52 -20.62 -18.09
CA ALA A 40 -9.20 -21.22 -16.80
C ALA A 40 -9.84 -20.41 -15.66
N PRO A 41 -10.24 -21.04 -14.54
CA PRO A 41 -10.68 -20.31 -13.36
C PRO A 41 -9.59 -19.36 -12.85
N GLY A 42 -9.99 -18.15 -12.47
CA GLY A 42 -9.17 -17.13 -11.83
C GLY A 42 -9.22 -17.23 -10.31
N ASP A 43 -8.98 -18.42 -9.76
CA ASP A 43 -9.25 -18.76 -8.35
C ASP A 43 -8.22 -18.22 -7.35
N LYS A 44 -7.09 -17.69 -7.81
CA LYS A 44 -6.00 -17.19 -6.97
C LYS A 44 -5.31 -15.95 -7.55
N GLY A 45 -4.81 -15.11 -6.65
CA GLY A 45 -4.03 -13.92 -6.98
C GLY A 45 -4.88 -12.67 -7.20
N MET A 46 -4.19 -11.55 -7.42
CA MET A 46 -4.78 -10.28 -7.84
C MET A 46 -4.49 -10.09 -9.33
N PHE A 47 -5.53 -9.89 -10.14
CA PHE A 47 -5.36 -9.58 -11.55
C PHE A 47 -4.83 -8.15 -11.69
N GLN A 48 -3.64 -8.02 -12.29
CA GLN A 48 -2.99 -6.73 -12.43
C GLN A 48 -3.91 -5.71 -13.11
N GLY A 49 -4.04 -4.54 -12.49
CA GLY A 49 -4.85 -3.44 -13.00
C GLY A 49 -6.36 -3.57 -12.78
N PHE A 50 -6.87 -4.71 -12.31
CA PHE A 50 -8.31 -4.92 -12.13
C PHE A 50 -8.88 -4.08 -10.97
N THR A 51 -8.07 -3.83 -9.94
CA THR A 51 -8.44 -3.07 -8.73
C THR A 51 -7.59 -1.81 -8.54
N GLY A 52 -6.98 -1.26 -9.60
CA GLY A 52 -5.94 -0.23 -9.47
C GLY A 52 -6.35 1.00 -8.64
N THR A 53 -7.59 1.47 -8.75
CA THR A 53 -8.12 2.56 -7.90
C THR A 53 -8.23 2.16 -6.43
N MET A 54 -8.64 0.93 -6.14
CA MET A 54 -8.74 0.42 -4.78
C MET A 54 -7.37 0.16 -4.16
N ASP A 55 -6.43 -0.35 -4.95
CA ASP A 55 -5.04 -0.52 -4.53
C ASP A 55 -4.46 0.83 -4.14
N THR A 56 -4.66 1.85 -4.99
CA THR A 56 -4.28 3.24 -4.68
C THR A 56 -4.85 3.72 -3.35
N VAL A 57 -6.16 3.58 -3.14
CA VAL A 57 -6.82 4.01 -1.90
C VAL A 57 -6.27 3.25 -0.69
N PHE A 58 -6.07 1.94 -0.82
CA PHE A 58 -5.56 1.10 0.25
C PHE A 58 -4.13 1.49 0.63
N HIS A 59 -3.24 1.67 -0.34
CA HIS A 59 -1.87 2.12 -0.10
C HIS A 59 -1.83 3.49 0.59
N VAL A 60 -2.67 4.46 0.18
CA VAL A 60 -2.78 5.75 0.88
C VAL A 60 -3.16 5.57 2.36
N HIS A 61 -4.12 4.69 2.67
CA HIS A 61 -4.53 4.44 4.05
C HIS A 61 -3.44 3.72 4.86
N MET A 62 -2.73 2.77 4.24
CA MET A 62 -1.58 2.12 4.86
C MET A 62 -0.48 3.13 5.20
N LEU A 63 -0.17 4.06 4.31
CA LEU A 63 0.82 5.12 4.56
C LEU A 63 0.40 6.00 5.74
N TYR A 64 -0.88 6.40 5.82
CA TYR A 64 -1.39 7.15 6.97
C TYR A 64 -1.33 6.35 8.27
N PHE A 65 -1.63 5.06 8.22
CA PHE A 65 -1.49 4.17 9.37
C PHE A 65 -0.03 4.05 9.83
N CYS A 66 0.92 3.89 8.90
CA CYS A 66 2.36 3.91 9.22
C CYS A 66 2.77 5.22 9.92
N ILE A 67 2.26 6.37 9.49
CA ILE A 67 2.53 7.66 10.16
C ILE A 67 1.94 7.70 11.56
N TYR A 68 0.70 7.27 11.71
CA TYR A 68 0.04 7.19 13.02
C TYR A 68 0.83 6.31 13.99
N GLU A 69 1.23 5.12 13.55
CA GLU A 69 2.00 4.16 14.34
C GLU A 69 3.42 4.67 14.65
N ALA A 70 4.10 5.30 13.70
CA ALA A 70 5.40 5.92 13.92
C ALA A 70 5.35 7.02 14.99
N LYS A 71 4.28 7.83 15.01
CA LYS A 71 4.03 8.81 16.06
C LYS A 71 3.73 8.15 17.40
N ARG A 72 2.92 7.08 17.42
CA ARG A 72 2.59 6.32 18.63
C ARG A 72 3.83 5.67 19.25
N LYS A 73 4.79 5.25 18.42
CA LYS A 73 6.07 4.64 18.84
C LYS A 73 7.18 5.68 19.10
N HIS A 74 6.88 6.97 19.04
CA HIS A 74 7.85 8.05 19.22
C HIS A 74 9.02 8.05 18.22
N VAL A 75 8.85 7.41 17.06
CA VAL A 75 9.79 7.52 15.92
C VAL A 75 9.65 8.91 15.30
N LEU A 76 8.40 9.35 15.15
CA LEU A 76 8.04 10.69 14.74
C LEU A 76 7.48 11.48 15.92
N SER A 77 7.76 12.78 15.93
CA SER A 77 7.12 13.75 16.80
C SER A 77 5.64 13.91 16.41
N ARG A 78 4.81 14.30 17.39
CA ARG A 78 3.41 14.63 17.14
C ARG A 78 3.26 15.80 16.16
N SER A 79 4.19 16.76 16.19
CA SER A 79 4.21 17.95 15.32
C SER A 79 4.62 17.66 13.88
N GLU A 80 5.31 16.55 13.62
CA GLU A 80 5.80 16.21 12.28
C GLU A 80 4.63 15.77 11.40
N ALA A 81 4.29 16.61 10.42
CA ALA A 81 3.26 16.29 9.44
C ALA A 81 3.84 15.35 8.37
N ALA A 82 2.97 14.61 7.69
CA ALA A 82 3.36 13.77 6.57
C ALA A 82 2.48 14.03 5.36
N ARG A 83 3.09 13.92 4.18
CA ARG A 83 2.40 13.92 2.90
C ARG A 83 2.58 12.54 2.28
N ALA A 84 1.49 11.96 1.81
CA ALA A 84 1.50 10.66 1.17
C ALA A 84 0.72 10.75 -0.15
N ALA A 85 1.23 10.08 -1.16
CA ALA A 85 0.52 9.84 -2.41
C ALA A 85 0.82 8.42 -2.88
N ALA A 86 -0.14 7.80 -3.55
CA ALA A 86 0.04 6.49 -4.16
C ALA A 86 -0.66 6.46 -5.52
N LEU A 87 -0.21 5.55 -6.38
CA LEU A 87 -0.82 5.20 -7.65
C LEU A 87 -0.58 3.71 -7.89
N ILE A 88 -1.62 2.91 -7.73
CA ILE A 88 -1.56 1.45 -7.81
C ILE A 88 -0.49 0.92 -6.84
N ASP A 89 0.64 0.44 -7.34
CA ASP A 89 1.78 -0.09 -6.58
C ASP A 89 2.87 0.94 -6.28
N ASP A 90 2.86 2.09 -6.97
CA ASP A 90 3.75 3.20 -6.68
C ASP A 90 3.27 3.99 -5.46
N ALA A 91 4.19 4.32 -4.56
CA ALA A 91 3.89 5.10 -3.36
C ALA A 91 5.03 6.06 -3.01
N ILE A 92 4.67 7.26 -2.57
CA ILE A 92 5.59 8.25 -2.02
C ILE A 92 5.10 8.74 -0.66
N ILE A 93 6.03 8.87 0.27
CA ILE A 93 5.79 9.45 1.58
C ILE A 93 6.91 10.45 1.91
N SER A 94 6.51 11.65 2.33
CA SER A 94 7.42 12.71 2.72
C SER A 94 7.05 13.21 4.12
N VAL A 95 8.04 13.20 5.02
CA VAL A 95 7.89 13.63 6.41
C VAL A 95 8.90 14.73 6.68
N PRO A 96 8.51 16.02 6.68
CA PRO A 96 9.35 17.09 7.19
C PRO A 96 9.67 16.83 8.67
N LEU A 97 10.95 16.56 8.94
CA LEU A 97 11.46 16.37 10.29
C LEU A 97 11.68 17.72 10.99
N ASP A 98 11.58 17.73 12.31
CA ASP A 98 11.84 18.92 13.12
C ASP A 98 13.28 19.45 12.91
N MET A 99 13.43 20.77 12.67
CA MET A 99 14.72 21.42 12.42
C MET A 99 15.68 21.36 13.61
N SER A 100 15.17 21.09 14.81
CA SER A 100 15.99 20.90 16.01
C SER A 100 16.76 19.56 16.01
N ARG A 101 16.39 18.60 15.17
CA ARG A 101 17.06 17.30 15.08
C ARG A 101 18.45 17.45 14.47
N THR A 102 19.42 16.77 15.07
CA THR A 102 20.75 16.60 14.49
C THR A 102 20.68 15.71 13.24
N LYS A 103 21.67 15.83 12.35
CA LYS A 103 21.79 14.95 11.17
C LYS A 103 21.79 13.46 11.54
N ALA A 104 22.44 13.10 12.66
CA ALA A 104 22.51 11.73 13.13
C ALA A 104 21.13 11.20 13.60
N GLU A 105 20.33 12.05 14.26
CA GLU A 105 18.97 11.70 14.66
C GLU A 105 18.03 11.59 13.47
N ALA A 106 18.16 12.49 12.48
CA ALA A 106 17.41 12.42 11.23
C ALA A 106 17.68 11.09 10.51
N GLN A 107 18.96 10.73 10.34
CA GLN A 107 19.37 9.46 9.70
C GLN A 107 18.87 8.23 10.45
N ARG A 108 18.94 8.25 11.79
CA ARG A 108 18.40 7.14 12.61
C ARG A 108 16.89 7.01 12.44
N THR A 109 16.19 8.14 12.42
CA THR A 109 14.73 8.19 12.26
C THR A 109 14.32 7.63 10.92
N GLU A 110 15.03 8.01 9.86
CA GLU A 110 14.85 7.46 8.52
C GLU A 110 14.93 5.93 8.50
N ASN A 111 16.01 5.35 9.03
CA ASN A 111 16.20 3.89 9.02
C ASN A 111 15.08 3.17 9.79
N VAL A 112 14.74 3.66 10.98
CA VAL A 112 13.68 3.08 11.81
C VAL A 112 12.31 3.23 11.15
N PHE A 113 12.08 4.35 10.45
CA PHE A 113 10.84 4.61 9.76
C PHE A 113 10.67 3.72 8.52
N LEU A 114 11.74 3.50 7.75
CA LEU A 114 11.75 2.56 6.63
C LEU A 114 11.44 1.13 7.09
N ASP A 115 12.13 0.66 8.14
CA ASP A 115 11.88 -0.66 8.72
C ASP A 115 10.41 -0.79 9.18
N HIS A 116 9.87 0.27 9.80
CA HIS A 116 8.47 0.29 10.22
C HIS A 116 7.48 0.18 9.04
N ILE A 117 7.72 0.89 7.93
CA ILE A 117 6.90 0.79 6.73
C ILE A 117 6.96 -0.65 6.18
N ARG A 118 8.17 -1.19 6.01
CA ARG A 118 8.38 -2.54 5.49
C ARG A 118 7.63 -3.59 6.32
N ASP A 119 7.73 -3.51 7.64
CA ASP A 119 7.09 -4.46 8.53
C ASP A 119 5.57 -4.34 8.49
N THR A 120 5.03 -3.12 8.36
CA THR A 120 3.59 -2.88 8.24
C THR A 120 3.03 -3.45 6.94
N TYR A 121 3.72 -3.22 5.82
CA TYR A 121 3.34 -3.79 4.52
C TYR A 121 3.40 -5.32 4.55
N LYS A 122 4.46 -5.89 5.13
CA LYS A 122 4.63 -7.35 5.27
C LYS A 122 3.51 -8.00 6.07
N GLN A 123 3.06 -7.37 7.16
CA GLN A 123 1.94 -7.87 7.96
C GLN A 123 0.61 -7.93 7.18
N LEU A 124 0.48 -7.11 6.15
CA LEU A 124 -0.69 -7.06 5.27
C LEU A 124 -0.54 -7.94 4.03
N GLY A 125 0.55 -8.69 3.92
CA GLY A 125 0.83 -9.60 2.80
C GLY A 125 1.48 -8.94 1.58
N PHE A 126 1.93 -7.69 1.71
CA PHE A 126 2.64 -6.97 0.66
C PHE A 126 4.14 -7.09 0.83
N VAL A 127 4.87 -6.95 -0.29
CA VAL A 127 6.33 -6.92 -0.31
C VAL A 127 6.74 -5.54 -0.79
N VAL A 128 7.53 -4.83 0.02
CA VAL A 128 8.20 -3.60 -0.40
C VAL A 128 9.55 -4.00 -1.00
N ASP A 129 9.76 -3.70 -2.28
CA ASP A 129 11.05 -3.96 -2.93
C ASP A 129 12.06 -2.88 -2.53
N ILE A 130 13.01 -3.27 -1.67
CA ILE A 130 14.06 -2.35 -1.19
C ILE A 130 15.06 -1.99 -2.30
N GLY A 131 15.23 -2.83 -3.32
CA GLY A 131 16.08 -2.54 -4.47
C GLY A 131 15.52 -1.41 -5.34
N GLU A 132 14.19 -1.25 -5.35
CA GLU A 132 13.48 -0.22 -6.10
C GLU A 132 13.03 0.97 -5.22
N THR A 133 13.15 0.85 -3.90
CA THR A 133 12.76 1.90 -2.96
C THR A 133 13.87 2.94 -2.77
N LEU A 134 13.59 4.18 -3.15
CA LEU A 134 14.42 5.33 -2.81
C LEU A 134 13.97 5.94 -1.48
N TYR A 135 14.90 6.11 -0.54
CA TYR A 135 14.67 6.79 0.73
C TYR A 135 15.87 7.69 1.05
N SER A 136 15.60 8.91 1.53
CA SER A 136 16.65 9.87 1.90
C SER A 136 16.11 10.96 2.83
N THR A 137 16.93 11.43 3.78
CA THR A 137 16.70 12.72 4.47
C THR A 137 17.23 13.94 3.70
N LEU A 138 17.87 13.74 2.54
CA LEU A 138 18.51 14.79 1.73
C LEU A 138 17.76 15.09 0.43
N LEU A 139 16.85 14.21 0.00
CA LEU A 139 15.96 14.45 -1.14
C LEU A 139 14.85 15.40 -0.69
N ILE A 140 15.15 16.70 -0.70
CA ILE A 140 14.30 17.85 -1.08
C ILE A 140 15.11 19.11 -0.72
N GLY A 141 15.71 19.70 -1.76
CA GLY A 141 16.45 20.95 -1.80
C GLY A 141 16.72 21.27 -3.25
#